data_AF-A0A2D2C484-F1
#
_entry.id   AF-A0A2D2C484-F1
#
_cell.length_a   1.000
_cell.length_b   1.000
_cell.length_c   1.000
_cell.angle_alpha   90.00
_cell.angle_beta   90.00
_cell.angle_gamma   90.00
#
_symmetry.space_group_name_H-M   'P 1'
#
loop_
_entity.id
_entity.type
_entity.pdbx_description
1 polymer ?
#
loop_
_entity_poly.entity_id
_entity_poly.type
_entity_poly.pdbx_seq_one_letter_code
_entity_poly.pdbx_strand_id
1 'polypeptide(L)'
;MFAMRKSMPDDVDAIVSDLKKQFGVQSDQDLARHLHLGRSTISSWKARGAVPARYKRILSGEPASFALEPKEMTEEEGLALSLAIMRLMKSHGSVISDQRTFIVSAPHLWNLLLQEYHKALEDFTVQTKDHGSFHGWVNKFNVLAYDEFFGASHQD
;
A
#
# COMPACT_ATOMS: atom_id res chain seq x y z
N MET A 1 -14.60 32.32 -8.52
CA MET A 1 -13.60 32.73 -9.52
C MET A 1 -12.29 32.03 -9.16
N PHE A 2 -12.07 30.82 -9.69
CA PHE A 2 -10.87 30.04 -9.37
C PHE A 2 -9.71 30.56 -10.21
N ALA A 3 -8.68 31.09 -9.56
CA ALA A 3 -7.47 31.52 -10.23
C ALA A 3 -6.78 30.31 -10.87
N MET A 4 -6.72 30.31 -12.21
CA MET A 4 -5.86 29.41 -12.98
C MET A 4 -4.41 29.67 -12.56
N ARG A 5 -3.85 28.79 -11.70
CA ARG A 5 -2.41 28.74 -11.47
C ARG A 5 -1.76 28.27 -12.76
N LYS A 6 -1.11 29.21 -13.45
CA LYS A 6 -0.18 28.99 -14.56
C LYS A 6 0.79 27.86 -14.17
N SER A 7 0.90 26.81 -14.99
CA SER A 7 1.86 25.72 -14.75
C SER A 7 3.28 26.29 -14.71
N MET A 8 3.85 26.39 -13.51
CA MET A 8 5.29 26.55 -13.37
C MET A 8 5.94 25.30 -13.99
N PRO A 9 7.10 25.42 -14.65
CA PRO A 9 7.87 24.26 -15.04
C PRO A 9 8.05 23.36 -13.82
N ASP A 10 7.93 22.04 -14.03
CA ASP A 10 8.11 21.00 -13.01
C ASP A 10 9.57 20.99 -12.52
N ASP A 11 9.96 22.01 -11.76
CA ASP A 11 11.25 22.06 -11.10
C ASP A 11 11.27 20.96 -10.04
N VAL A 12 11.88 19.83 -10.41
CA VAL A 12 11.99 18.66 -9.54
C VAL A 12 12.71 19.00 -8.25
N ASP A 13 13.72 19.86 -8.29
CA ASP A 13 14.47 20.22 -7.09
C ASP A 13 13.60 21.04 -6.14
N ALA A 14 12.75 21.94 -6.67
CA ALA A 14 11.75 22.64 -5.88
C ALA A 14 10.71 21.67 -5.28
N ILE A 15 10.15 20.76 -6.08
CA ILE A 15 9.15 19.78 -5.62
C ILE A 15 9.74 18.86 -4.54
N VAL A 16 10.95 18.36 -4.74
CA VAL A 16 11.65 17.51 -3.76
C VAL A 16 11.96 18.30 -2.49
N SER A 17 12.37 19.56 -2.62
CA SER A 17 12.61 20.45 -1.47
C SER A 17 11.34 20.68 -0.64
N ASP A 18 10.20 20.92 -1.29
CA ASP A 18 8.94 21.11 -0.59
C ASP A 18 8.43 19.81 0.04
N LEU A 19 8.64 18.67 -0.60
CA LEU A 19 8.36 17.35 0.00
C LEU A 19 9.20 17.13 1.26
N LYS A 20 10.49 17.46 1.23
CA LYS A 20 11.36 17.39 2.41
C LYS A 20 10.84 18.22 3.57
N LYS A 21 10.43 19.46 3.29
CA LYS A 21 9.82 20.35 4.30
C LYS A 21 8.55 19.74 4.88
N GLN A 22 7.67 19.21 4.04
CA GLN A 22 6.42 18.59 4.46
C GLN A 22 6.64 17.40 5.42
N PHE A 23 7.68 16.60 5.18
CA PHE A 23 8.03 15.46 6.04
C PHE A 23 9.04 15.80 7.14
N GLY A 24 9.50 17.05 7.24
CA GLY A 24 10.48 17.48 8.24
C GLY A 24 11.87 16.84 8.09
N VAL A 25 12.23 16.40 6.89
CA VAL A 25 13.51 15.72 6.61
C VAL A 25 14.50 16.63 5.87
N GLN A 26 15.79 16.33 5.99
CA GLN A 26 16.86 17.14 5.37
C GLN A 26 17.50 16.46 4.15
N SER A 27 17.55 15.13 4.13
CA SER A 27 18.22 14.36 3.07
C SER A 27 17.25 13.71 2.08
N ASP A 28 17.69 13.49 0.85
CA ASP A 28 16.92 12.72 -0.15
C ASP A 28 16.72 11.26 0.31
N GLN A 29 17.69 10.74 1.07
CA GLN A 29 17.64 9.38 1.61
C GLN A 29 16.54 9.24 2.66
N ASP A 30 16.39 10.23 3.54
CA ASP A 30 15.32 10.24 4.54
C ASP A 30 13.96 10.43 3.88
N LEU A 31 13.87 11.31 2.87
CA LEU A 31 12.65 11.43 2.08
C LEU A 31 12.27 10.09 1.41
N ALA A 32 13.24 9.38 0.83
CA ALA A 32 13.00 8.06 0.24
C ALA A 32 12.48 7.06 1.28
N ARG A 33 13.01 7.07 2.52
CA ARG A 33 12.51 6.23 3.61
C ARG A 33 11.07 6.59 4.00
N HIS A 34 10.76 7.88 4.17
CA HIS A 34 9.43 8.36 4.51
C HIS A 34 8.38 8.04 3.43
N LEU A 35 8.79 8.01 2.16
CA LEU A 35 7.92 7.67 1.04
C LEU A 35 7.94 6.17 0.69
N HIS A 36 8.63 5.34 1.47
CA HIS A 36 8.82 3.90 1.21
C HIS A 36 9.36 3.59 -0.20
N LEU A 37 10.30 4.41 -0.67
CA LEU A 37 10.95 4.29 -1.97
C LEU A 37 12.34 3.65 -1.86
N GLY A 38 12.82 3.10 -2.97
CA GLY A 38 14.21 2.71 -3.11
C GLY A 38 15.15 3.92 -2.96
N ARG A 39 16.36 3.69 -2.41
CA ARG A 39 17.34 4.77 -2.13
C ARG A 39 17.71 5.60 -3.37
N SER A 40 17.63 5.03 -4.56
CA SER A 40 17.96 5.69 -5.82
C SER A 40 16.77 6.39 -6.49
N THR A 41 15.55 6.21 -5.99
CA THR A 41 14.33 6.68 -6.68
C THR A 41 14.26 8.20 -6.78
N ILE A 42 14.63 8.94 -5.71
CA ILE A 42 14.64 10.42 -5.72
C ILE A 42 15.69 10.94 -6.71
N SER A 43 16.88 10.34 -6.72
CA SER A 43 17.94 10.67 -7.70
C SER A 43 17.46 10.42 -9.14
N SER A 44 16.72 9.33 -9.37
CA SER A 44 16.11 9.03 -10.67
C SER A 44 15.07 10.08 -11.10
N TRP A 45 14.31 10.66 -10.17
CA TRP A 45 13.37 11.75 -10.48
C TRP A 45 14.09 13.01 -10.93
N LYS A 46 15.17 13.38 -10.22
CA LYS A 46 16.02 14.52 -10.57
C LYS A 46 16.66 14.34 -11.95
N ALA A 47 17.23 13.16 -12.21
CA ALA A 47 17.82 12.84 -13.50
C ALA A 47 16.81 12.90 -14.67
N ARG A 48 15.55 12.50 -14.43
CA ARG A 48 14.48 12.58 -15.44
C ARG A 48 13.84 13.96 -15.56
N GLY A 49 14.09 14.87 -14.62
CA GLY A 49 13.37 16.15 -14.57
C GLY A 49 11.87 15.98 -14.32
N ALA A 50 11.42 14.88 -13.70
CA ALA A 50 10.01 14.70 -13.35
C ALA A 50 9.78 13.92 -12.06
N VAL A 51 8.88 14.44 -11.21
CA VAL A 51 8.31 13.74 -10.04
C VAL A 51 6.96 13.11 -10.43
N PRO A 52 6.68 11.85 -10.06
CA PRO A 52 5.38 11.24 -10.35
C PRO A 52 4.22 12.03 -9.70
N ALA A 53 3.09 12.13 -10.43
CA ALA A 53 1.95 12.96 -10.03
C ALA A 53 1.42 12.65 -8.62
N ARG A 54 1.42 11.37 -8.21
CA ARG A 54 0.99 10.96 -6.87
C ARG A 54 1.76 11.65 -5.73
N TYR A 55 3.04 11.94 -5.91
CA TYR A 55 3.84 12.63 -4.89
C TYR A 55 3.63 14.15 -4.94
N LYS A 56 3.33 14.71 -6.12
CA LYS A 56 2.97 16.13 -6.22
C LYS A 56 1.67 16.45 -5.48
N ARG A 57 0.71 15.51 -5.46
CA ARG A 57 -0.55 15.64 -4.71
C ARG A 57 -0.34 15.79 -3.19
N ILE A 58 0.78 15.30 -2.65
CA ILE A 58 1.14 15.51 -1.24
C ILE A 58 1.26 17.02 -0.92
N LEU A 59 1.78 17.80 -1.87
CA LEU A 59 2.02 19.24 -1.71
C LEU A 59 0.76 20.09 -1.86
N SER A 60 -0.29 19.58 -2.51
CA SER A 60 -1.56 20.31 -2.64
C SER A 60 -2.42 20.22 -1.38
N GLY A 61 -1.97 19.51 -0.34
CA GLY A 61 -2.76 19.25 0.86
C GLY A 61 -3.93 18.30 0.61
N GLU A 62 -4.04 17.75 -0.61
CA GLU A 62 -4.88 16.60 -0.86
C GLU A 62 -4.32 15.43 -0.03
N PRO A 63 -5.16 14.67 0.68
CA PRO A 63 -4.69 13.49 1.38
C PRO A 63 -3.96 12.65 0.35
N ALA A 64 -2.68 12.42 0.59
CA ALA A 64 -1.89 11.52 -0.20
C ALA A 64 -2.57 10.16 -0.10
N SER A 65 -3.42 9.84 -1.08
CA SER A 65 -4.02 8.53 -1.18
C SER A 65 -2.90 7.58 -1.58
N PHE A 66 -2.07 7.21 -0.61
CA PHE A 66 -1.25 6.00 -0.66
C PHE A 66 -2.12 4.76 -0.53
N ALA A 67 -3.39 4.95 -0.16
CA ALA A 67 -4.41 3.94 -0.33
C ALA A 67 -4.51 3.64 -1.81
N LEU A 68 -4.08 2.43 -2.18
CA LEU A 68 -4.68 1.57 -3.20
C LEU A 68 -5.95 2.21 -3.75
N GLU A 69 -5.83 3.12 -4.73
CA GLU A 69 -7.03 3.66 -5.36
C GLU A 69 -7.66 2.44 -6.03
N PRO A 70 -8.87 2.01 -5.64
CA PRO A 70 -9.46 0.76 -6.15
C PRO A 70 -9.60 0.73 -7.68
N LYS A 71 -9.41 1.88 -8.33
CA LYS A 71 -9.50 2.10 -9.76
C LYS A 71 -8.35 1.51 -10.57
N GLU A 72 -7.20 1.23 -9.96
CA GLU A 72 -6.02 0.65 -10.64
C GLU A 72 -5.65 -0.76 -10.16
N MET A 73 -6.40 -1.31 -9.20
CA MET A 73 -6.10 -2.59 -8.60
C MET A 73 -6.50 -3.73 -9.55
N THR A 74 -5.56 -4.64 -9.81
CA THR A 74 -5.86 -5.88 -10.53
C THR A 74 -6.80 -6.77 -9.71
N GLU A 75 -7.46 -7.73 -10.36
CA GLU A 75 -8.32 -8.69 -9.66
C GLU A 75 -7.55 -9.49 -8.59
N GLU A 76 -6.30 -9.86 -8.89
CA GLU A 76 -5.37 -10.51 -7.96
C GLU A 76 -5.13 -9.66 -6.72
N GLU A 77 -4.75 -8.40 -6.91
CA GLU A 77 -4.49 -7.47 -5.80
C GLU A 77 -5.75 -7.23 -4.97
N GLY A 78 -6.93 -7.14 -5.60
CA GLY A 78 -8.21 -7.00 -4.90
C GLY A 78 -8.54 -8.20 -4.00
N LEU A 79 -8.26 -9.40 -4.49
CA LEU A 79 -8.46 -10.63 -3.73
C LEU A 79 -7.39 -10.83 -2.64
N ALA A 80 -6.14 -10.47 -2.91
CA ALA A 80 -5.07 -10.46 -1.92
C ALA A 80 -5.37 -9.47 -0.78
N LEU A 81 -5.88 -8.28 -1.10
CA LEU A 81 -6.34 -7.31 -0.10
C LEU A 81 -7.50 -7.87 0.74
N SER A 82 -8.45 -8.55 0.10
CA SER A 82 -9.56 -9.21 0.80
C SER A 82 -9.05 -10.26 1.79
N LEU A 83 -8.08 -11.09 1.38
CA LEU A 83 -7.46 -12.10 2.25
C LEU A 83 -6.70 -11.45 3.42
N ALA A 84 -5.97 -10.36 3.15
CA ALA A 84 -5.26 -9.61 4.17
C ALA A 84 -6.19 -9.01 5.23
N ILE A 85 -7.33 -8.46 4.82
CA ILE A 85 -8.36 -7.96 5.74
C ILE A 85 -8.90 -9.10 6.59
N MET A 86 -9.19 -10.27 6.00
CA MET A 86 -9.65 -11.44 6.75
C MET A 86 -8.62 -11.87 7.81
N ARG A 87 -7.33 -11.94 7.45
CA ARG A 87 -6.24 -12.27 8.40
C ARG A 87 -6.11 -11.24 9.52
N LEU A 88 -6.23 -9.95 9.20
CA LEU A 88 -6.20 -8.89 10.19
C LEU A 88 -7.39 -9.01 11.15
N MET A 89 -8.60 -9.27 10.65
CA MET A 89 -9.79 -9.49 11.48
C MET A 89 -9.67 -10.73 12.36
N LYS A 90 -9.11 -11.83 11.85
CA LYS A 90 -8.86 -13.06 12.62
C LYS A 90 -7.89 -12.82 13.78
N SER A 91 -6.79 -12.10 13.53
CA SER A 91 -5.71 -11.90 14.51
C SER A 91 -5.97 -10.73 15.47
N HIS A 92 -6.69 -9.70 15.03
CA HIS A 92 -6.87 -8.44 15.77
C HIS A 92 -8.34 -8.04 15.91
N GLY A 93 -9.29 -8.97 15.73
CA GLY A 93 -10.72 -8.70 15.76
C GLY A 93 -11.20 -8.02 17.06
N SER A 94 -10.57 -8.31 18.19
CA SER A 94 -10.86 -7.66 19.48
C SER A 94 -10.48 -6.18 19.53
N VAL A 95 -9.38 -5.80 18.86
CA VAL A 95 -8.95 -4.40 18.72
C VAL A 95 -9.88 -3.66 17.77
N ILE A 96 -10.34 -4.34 16.72
CA ILE A 96 -11.23 -3.78 15.69
C ILE A 96 -12.66 -3.58 16.24
N SER A 97 -13.12 -4.44 17.14
CA SER A 97 -14.48 -4.37 17.69
C SER A 97 -14.68 -3.28 18.74
N ASP A 98 -13.61 -2.81 19.39
CA ASP A 98 -13.66 -1.66 20.30
C ASP A 98 -13.26 -0.36 19.59
N GLN A 99 -14.22 0.56 19.43
CA GLN A 99 -14.02 1.85 18.77
C GLN A 99 -12.94 2.71 19.43
N ARG A 100 -12.81 2.67 20.76
CA ARG A 100 -11.80 3.49 21.45
C ARG A 100 -10.40 2.96 21.20
N THR A 101 -10.23 1.65 21.39
CA THR A 101 -8.95 1.00 21.11
C THR A 101 -8.60 1.11 19.62
N PHE A 102 -9.57 0.94 18.72
CA PHE A 102 -9.37 1.11 17.29
C PHE A 102 -8.81 2.49 16.93
N ILE A 103 -9.37 3.59 17.44
CA ILE A 103 -8.88 4.95 17.13
C ILE A 103 -7.41 5.13 17.53
N VAL A 104 -7.02 4.59 18.68
CA VAL A 104 -5.63 4.67 19.18
C VAL A 104 -4.69 3.79 18.35
N SER A 105 -5.15 2.60 17.97
CA SER A 105 -4.36 1.59 17.26
C SER A 105 -4.42 1.71 15.74
N ALA A 106 -5.29 2.55 15.17
CA ALA A 106 -5.54 2.64 13.73
C ALA A 106 -4.26 2.83 12.88
N PRO A 107 -3.31 3.72 13.26
CA PRO A 107 -2.05 3.85 12.51
C PRO A 107 -1.22 2.56 12.48
N HIS A 108 -1.27 1.76 13.55
CA HIS A 108 -0.58 0.47 13.63
C HIS A 108 -1.31 -0.61 12.83
N LEU A 109 -2.65 -0.65 12.92
CA LEU A 109 -3.48 -1.58 12.14
C LEU A 109 -3.27 -1.40 10.63
N TRP A 110 -3.04 -0.17 10.17
CA TRP A 110 -2.70 0.09 8.77
C TRP A 110 -1.39 -0.58 8.35
N ASN A 111 -0.34 -0.48 9.18
CA ASN A 111 0.93 -1.15 8.89
C ASN A 111 0.79 -2.67 8.90
N LEU A 112 -0.02 -3.22 9.82
CA LEU A 112 -0.33 -4.65 9.85
C LEU A 112 -1.10 -5.09 8.60
N LEU A 113 -2.07 -4.29 8.15
CA LEU A 113 -2.80 -4.56 6.91
C LEU A 113 -1.85 -4.62 5.71
N LEU A 114 -0.91 -3.69 5.58
CA LEU A 114 0.08 -3.70 4.50
C LEU A 114 0.98 -4.94 4.56
N GLN A 115 1.38 -5.38 5.76
CA GLN A 115 2.16 -6.61 5.93
C GLN A 115 1.36 -7.84 5.51
N GLU A 116 0.11 -7.96 5.95
CA GLU A 116 -0.76 -9.07 5.57
C GLU A 116 -1.09 -9.06 4.07
N TYR A 117 -1.18 -7.88 3.46
CA TYR A 117 -1.35 -7.72 2.01
C TYR A 117 -0.15 -8.24 1.23
N HIS A 118 1.07 -7.88 1.62
CA HIS A 118 2.28 -8.40 0.98
C HIS A 118 2.39 -9.93 1.11
N LYS A 119 2.07 -10.49 2.28
CA LYS A 119 2.02 -11.95 2.46
C LYS A 119 0.98 -12.60 1.55
N ALA A 120 -0.22 -12.02 1.46
CA ALA A 120 -1.27 -12.54 0.59
C ALA A 120 -0.84 -12.57 -0.89
N LEU A 121 -0.14 -11.54 -1.38
CA LEU A 121 0.41 -11.53 -2.74
C LEU A 121 1.48 -12.63 -2.95
N GLU A 122 2.33 -12.87 -1.95
CA GLU A 122 3.32 -13.95 -1.98
C GLU A 122 2.64 -15.32 -2.04
N ASP A 123 1.60 -15.55 -1.23
CA ASP A 123 0.84 -16.80 -1.22
C ASP A 123 0.18 -17.07 -2.59
N PHE A 124 -0.43 -16.04 -3.20
CA PHE A 124 -0.98 -16.14 -4.56
C PHE A 124 0.10 -16.50 -5.58
N THR A 125 1.31 -15.95 -5.44
CA THR A 125 2.45 -16.25 -6.31
C THR A 125 2.92 -17.69 -6.16
N VAL A 126 3.01 -18.21 -4.92
CA VAL A 126 3.42 -19.58 -4.63
C VAL A 126 2.40 -20.57 -5.18
N GLN A 127 1.11 -20.37 -4.89
CA GLN A 127 0.04 -21.26 -5.35
C GLN A 127 -0.08 -21.33 -6.89
N THR A 128 0.33 -20.27 -7.58
CA THR A 128 0.39 -20.23 -9.05
C THR A 128 1.44 -21.18 -9.63
N LYS A 129 2.53 -21.45 -8.90
CA LYS A 129 3.61 -22.35 -9.34
C LYS A 129 3.24 -23.83 -9.15
N ASP A 130 2.48 -24.14 -8.11
CA ASP A 130 2.25 -25.52 -7.69
C ASP A 130 1.06 -26.21 -8.40
N HIS A 131 0.09 -25.45 -8.91
CA HIS A 131 -1.17 -26.03 -9.42
C HIS A 131 -1.37 -26.01 -10.95
N GLY A 132 -0.39 -25.54 -11.73
CA GLY A 132 -0.59 -25.33 -13.17
C GLY A 132 -1.69 -24.28 -13.44
N SER A 133 -1.82 -23.82 -14.68
CA SER A 133 -2.59 -22.61 -15.02
C SER A 133 -4.13 -22.69 -14.87
N PHE A 134 -4.68 -23.58 -14.05
CA PHE A 134 -6.08 -24.01 -14.19
C PHE A 134 -7.10 -23.42 -13.21
N HIS A 135 -6.73 -22.54 -12.29
CA HIS A 135 -7.69 -21.94 -11.36
C HIS A 135 -7.56 -20.42 -11.34
N GLY A 136 -8.64 -19.74 -11.77
CA GLY A 136 -8.75 -18.28 -11.73
C GLY A 136 -8.55 -17.73 -10.32
N TRP A 137 -8.27 -16.43 -10.22
CA TRP A 137 -7.87 -15.79 -8.95
C TRP A 137 -8.86 -16.02 -7.81
N VAL A 138 -10.16 -16.06 -8.09
CA VAL A 138 -11.22 -16.37 -7.13
C VAL A 138 -11.07 -17.76 -6.51
N ASN A 139 -10.71 -18.78 -7.30
CA ASN A 139 -10.53 -20.13 -6.78
C ASN A 139 -9.29 -20.22 -5.88
N LYS A 140 -8.19 -19.55 -6.26
CA LYS A 140 -6.99 -19.44 -5.43
C LYS A 140 -7.30 -18.78 -4.10
N PHE A 141 -7.99 -17.64 -4.14
CA PHE A 141 -8.49 -16.95 -2.96
C PHE A 141 -9.32 -17.90 -2.07
N ASN A 142 -10.28 -18.63 -2.64
CA ASN A 142 -11.13 -19.54 -1.89
C ASN A 142 -10.34 -20.66 -1.20
N VAL A 143 -9.34 -21.24 -1.87
CA VAL A 143 -8.48 -22.27 -1.26
C VAL A 143 -7.66 -21.69 -0.12
N LEU A 144 -6.99 -20.56 -0.34
CA LEU A 144 -6.17 -19.90 0.69
C LEU A 144 -7.02 -19.47 1.90
N ALA A 145 -8.19 -18.90 1.65
CA ALA A 145 -9.14 -18.53 2.71
C ALA A 145 -9.68 -19.78 3.42
N TYR A 146 -9.94 -20.87 2.70
CA TYR A 146 -10.40 -22.11 3.32
C TYR A 146 -9.34 -22.70 4.24
N ASP A 147 -8.11 -22.83 3.75
CA ASP A 147 -6.99 -23.39 4.52
C ASP A 147 -6.69 -22.55 5.76
N GLU A 148 -6.70 -21.22 5.63
CA GLU A 148 -6.46 -20.29 6.73
C GLU A 148 -7.52 -20.41 7.85
N PHE A 149 -8.79 -20.60 7.51
CA PHE A 149 -9.89 -20.57 8.50
C PHE A 149 -10.38 -21.95 8.93
N PHE A 150 -10.15 -22.99 8.13
CA PHE A 150 -10.71 -24.32 8.35
C PHE A 150 -9.68 -25.45 8.20
N GLY A 151 -8.51 -25.20 7.60
CA GLY A 151 -7.50 -26.23 7.28
C GLY A 151 -6.81 -26.87 8.47
N ALA A 152 -6.83 -26.26 9.66
CA ALA A 152 -6.23 -26.82 10.87
C ALA A 152 -7.00 -28.01 11.49
N SER A 153 -8.14 -28.41 10.91
CA SER A 153 -9.06 -29.40 11.48
C SER A 153 -8.78 -30.87 11.08
N HIS A 154 -7.67 -31.16 10.40
CA HIS A 154 -7.40 -32.48 9.81
C HIS A 154 -6.03 -33.10 10.21
N GLN A 155 -5.45 -32.68 11.34
CA GLN A 155 -4.19 -33.27 11.86
C GLN A 155 -4.32 -33.93 13.24
N ASP A 156 -5.54 -34.24 13.70
CA ASP A 156 -5.78 -35.07 14.90
C ASP A 156 -6.39 -36.43 14.53
#